data_AF-M3GUB0-F1
#
_entry.id   AF-M3GUB0-F1
#
_cell.length_a   1.000
_cell.length_b   1.000
_cell.length_c   1.000
_cell.angle_alpha   90.00
_cell.angle_beta   90.00
_cell.angle_gamma   90.00
#
_symmetry.space_group_name_H-M   'P 1'
#
loop_
_entity.id
_entity.type
_entity.pdbx_description
1 polymer ?
#
loop_
_entity_poly.entity_id
_entity_poly.type
_entity_poly.pdbx_seq_one_letter_code
_entity_poly.pdbx_strand_id
1 'polypeptide(L)'
;MLLIFLFLICCKSENLISFPSNPEQNRTATVKFSVHPYKGTVIQSGEETVPFRVLETDKNIALVEMKLPVYKDGKEIELKFSSPGFQSSFFRIKNAEELNEKLIALDKEGVTHRFVARFKTGIQPKSVRFIDNTRLAIPLLEDEGMDVLDIRTGETIRLSPPEKYKKKLGFVETIAIPEHNELWVSQMQANAVHVFDLKTLVYKTSIELTGKWSKILLYDSIRDLVYCSNWISEDISVIDRKTKVEIRKTDKIGLPRGLLLSKDGKELYIAQFSASNQESGGGRLGIYSIEKEKLTDTIGPPGNKRHIVPGNAKNKIYVSDMCCSKIEVYDLKEKKFRRRSQYSINRIRSPFLRTVNTSTFLAEVQTIPPKVISKKDWFWEECT
;
A
#
# COMPACT_ATOMS: atom_id res chain seq x y z
N MET A 1 25.15 -98.39 20.77
CA MET A 1 24.75 -98.87 19.43
C MET A 1 24.25 -97.66 18.64
N LEU A 2 24.71 -97.51 17.39
CA LEU A 2 24.44 -96.44 16.40
C LEU A 2 25.20 -95.09 16.48
N LEU A 3 26.37 -95.12 15.84
CA LEU A 3 26.91 -94.20 14.81
C LEU A 3 25.99 -93.12 14.18
N ILE A 4 26.43 -91.85 14.15
CA ILE A 4 26.80 -91.06 12.94
C ILE A 4 26.85 -89.54 13.27
N PHE A 5 27.99 -88.94 12.94
CA PHE A 5 28.28 -87.51 12.87
C PHE A 5 27.61 -86.85 11.66
N LEU A 6 27.15 -85.59 11.79
CA LEU A 6 27.30 -84.59 10.72
C LEU A 6 27.35 -83.17 11.33
N PHE A 7 28.40 -82.44 10.93
CA PHE A 7 28.80 -81.09 11.38
C PHE A 7 28.24 -79.98 10.47
N LEU A 8 28.50 -78.71 10.85
CA LEU A 8 28.44 -77.43 10.08
C LEU A 8 27.07 -76.70 10.09
N ILE A 9 26.90 -75.40 10.39
CA ILE A 9 27.64 -74.12 10.15
C ILE A 9 27.17 -73.09 11.22
N CYS A 10 28.04 -72.48 12.02
CA CYS A 10 28.80 -71.21 11.85
C CYS A 10 28.06 -69.90 12.23
N CYS A 11 28.60 -69.21 13.24
CA CYS A 11 28.28 -67.82 13.65
C CYS A 11 28.61 -66.80 12.55
N LYS A 12 27.83 -65.71 12.43
CA LYS A 12 28.30 -64.31 12.59
C LYS A 12 27.23 -63.23 12.43
N SER A 13 27.56 -62.13 13.12
CA SER A 13 27.08 -60.75 13.21
C SER A 13 26.53 -60.03 11.97
N GLU A 14 25.63 -59.08 12.28
CA GLU A 14 25.37 -57.77 11.65
C GLU A 14 25.08 -57.69 10.15
N ASN A 15 23.91 -57.12 9.84
CA ASN A 15 23.75 -56.28 8.66
C ASN A 15 22.81 -55.11 8.98
N LEU A 16 23.41 -53.92 9.04
CA LEU A 16 22.73 -52.65 8.78
C LEU A 16 22.01 -52.75 7.44
N ILE A 17 20.70 -52.49 7.44
CA ILE A 17 19.96 -52.29 6.20
C ILE A 17 20.36 -50.90 5.69
N SER A 18 21.30 -50.89 4.75
CA SER A 18 21.63 -49.73 3.93
C SER A 18 20.40 -49.38 3.09
N PHE A 19 19.83 -48.20 3.31
CA PHE A 19 18.96 -47.58 2.31
C PHE A 19 19.77 -47.37 1.03
N PRO A 20 19.25 -47.75 -0.16
CA PRO A 20 19.92 -47.41 -1.40
C PRO A 20 19.86 -45.90 -1.57
N SER A 21 21.00 -45.26 -1.31
CA SER A 21 21.33 -43.93 -1.79
C SER A 21 21.33 -43.99 -3.31
N ASN A 22 20.20 -43.70 -3.94
CA ASN A 22 20.16 -43.49 -5.37
C ASN A 22 20.64 -42.05 -5.61
N PRO A 23 21.86 -41.81 -6.14
CA PRO A 23 22.32 -40.47 -6.46
C PRO A 23 21.73 -40.14 -7.82
N GLU A 24 20.42 -39.94 -7.89
CA GLU A 24 19.84 -39.30 -9.06
C GLU A 24 20.39 -37.87 -9.09
N GLN A 25 21.19 -37.57 -10.12
CA GLN A 25 21.77 -36.26 -10.40
C GLN A 25 20.88 -35.13 -9.90
N ASN A 26 21.21 -34.59 -8.71
CA ASN A 26 20.50 -33.51 -8.05
C ASN A 26 20.69 -32.24 -8.89
N ARG A 27 19.90 -32.10 -9.95
CA ARG A 27 19.82 -30.86 -10.71
C ARG A 27 19.35 -29.80 -9.71
N THR A 28 20.16 -28.76 -9.58
CA THR A 28 19.81 -27.60 -8.76
C THR A 28 19.48 -26.44 -9.67
N ALA A 29 18.44 -25.70 -9.31
CA ALA A 29 18.08 -24.46 -9.96
C ALA A 29 18.60 -23.29 -9.12
N THR A 30 19.18 -22.30 -9.78
CA THR A 30 19.55 -21.03 -9.15
C THR A 30 18.39 -20.05 -9.32
N VAL A 31 17.85 -19.55 -8.21
CA VAL A 31 16.71 -18.63 -8.20
C VAL A 31 17.08 -17.30 -7.57
N LYS A 32 16.46 -16.21 -8.02
CA LYS A 32 16.68 -14.85 -7.50
C LYS A 32 15.38 -14.19 -7.10
N PHE A 33 15.26 -13.83 -5.82
CA PHE A 33 14.02 -13.28 -5.25
C PHE A 33 14.33 -12.34 -4.08
N SER A 34 13.35 -11.55 -3.64
CA SER A 34 13.50 -10.61 -2.55
C SER A 34 12.95 -11.15 -1.23
N VAL A 35 13.63 -10.87 -0.12
CA VAL A 35 13.23 -11.26 1.24
C VAL A 35 13.13 -10.04 2.15
N HIS A 36 12.04 -9.94 2.93
CA HIS A 36 11.80 -8.85 3.88
C HIS A 36 11.19 -9.37 5.20
N PRO A 37 11.85 -9.20 6.36
CA PRO A 37 13.23 -8.76 6.53
C PRO A 37 14.22 -9.84 6.07
N TYR A 38 15.43 -9.46 5.64
CA TYR A 38 16.48 -10.44 5.35
C TYR A 38 17.39 -10.74 6.55
N LYS A 39 17.63 -9.76 7.44
CA LYS A 39 18.51 -9.92 8.61
C LYS A 39 17.88 -10.88 9.62
N GLY A 40 18.61 -11.93 9.98
CA GLY A 40 18.13 -12.97 10.91
C GLY A 40 17.14 -13.96 10.31
N THR A 41 16.83 -13.85 9.02
CA THR A 41 15.91 -14.76 8.34
C THR A 41 16.63 -16.04 7.94
N VAL A 42 16.05 -17.16 8.37
CA VAL A 42 16.48 -18.52 8.04
C VAL A 42 15.44 -19.14 7.10
N ILE A 43 15.91 -19.82 6.06
CA ILE A 43 15.08 -20.56 5.11
C ILE A 43 15.37 -22.05 5.29
N GLN A 44 14.34 -22.84 5.50
CA GLN A 44 14.45 -24.29 5.67
C GLN A 44 13.63 -25.02 4.61
N SER A 45 14.13 -26.18 4.17
CA SER A 45 13.40 -27.15 3.34
C SER A 45 13.40 -28.48 4.09
N GLY A 46 12.26 -28.87 4.66
CA GLY A 46 12.23 -29.93 5.67
C GLY A 46 13.00 -29.52 6.93
N GLU A 47 13.95 -30.34 7.37
CA GLU A 47 14.80 -30.05 8.54
C GLU A 47 16.09 -29.30 8.16
N GLU A 48 16.43 -29.25 6.88
CA GLU A 48 17.67 -28.66 6.40
C GLU A 48 17.56 -27.15 6.20
N THR A 49 18.62 -26.43 6.58
CA THR A 49 18.75 -25.00 6.26
C THR A 49 19.28 -24.84 4.84
N VAL A 50 18.57 -24.06 4.02
CA VAL A 50 18.97 -23.75 2.66
C VAL A 50 19.70 -22.40 2.64
N PRO A 51 21.01 -22.35 2.36
CA PRO A 51 21.75 -21.10 2.35
C PRO A 51 21.37 -20.26 1.12
N PHE A 52 21.35 -18.94 1.31
CA PHE A 52 21.20 -17.97 0.23
C PHE A 52 22.33 -16.94 0.28
N ARG A 53 22.66 -16.37 -0.88
CA ARG A 53 23.63 -15.30 -1.05
C ARG A 53 22.89 -13.98 -1.25
N VAL A 54 23.18 -12.97 -0.44
CA VAL A 54 22.68 -11.61 -0.65
C VAL A 54 23.39 -10.99 -1.85
N LEU A 55 22.63 -10.48 -2.81
CA LEU A 55 23.14 -9.78 -3.99
C LEU A 55 23.08 -8.26 -3.80
N GLU A 56 21.92 -7.76 -3.36
CA GLU A 56 21.65 -6.33 -3.17
C GLU A 56 20.77 -6.12 -1.94
N THR A 57 20.83 -4.94 -1.33
CA THR A 57 20.01 -4.58 -0.17
C THR A 57 19.43 -3.19 -0.29
N ASP A 58 18.17 -3.03 0.10
CA ASP A 58 17.54 -1.74 0.39
C ASP A 58 16.93 -1.81 1.80
N LYS A 59 17.57 -1.13 2.75
CA LYS A 59 17.21 -1.14 4.19
C LYS A 59 17.12 -2.57 4.74
N ASN A 60 15.89 -3.09 4.88
CA ASN A 60 15.60 -4.42 5.44
C ASN A 60 15.18 -5.44 4.37
N ILE A 61 15.11 -5.03 3.09
CA ILE A 61 14.82 -5.90 1.95
C ILE A 61 16.16 -6.31 1.33
N ALA A 62 16.31 -7.58 0.98
CA ALA A 62 17.45 -8.04 0.19
C ALA A 62 16.98 -8.80 -1.05
N LEU A 63 17.63 -8.54 -2.19
CA LEU A 63 17.63 -9.46 -3.32
C LEU A 63 18.62 -10.58 -2.99
N VAL A 64 18.16 -11.82 -3.02
CA VAL A 64 18.96 -12.99 -2.68
C VAL A 64 19.00 -13.96 -3.85
N GLU A 65 20.08 -14.72 -3.91
CA GLU A 65 20.26 -15.86 -4.80
C GLU A 65 20.30 -17.14 -3.97
N MET A 66 19.51 -18.14 -4.34
CA MET A 66 19.41 -19.40 -3.61
C MET A 66 19.47 -20.57 -4.60
N LYS A 67 20.11 -21.67 -4.20
CA LYS A 67 20.08 -22.92 -4.95
C LYS A 67 19.02 -23.84 -4.35
N LEU A 68 18.13 -24.36 -5.18
CA LEU A 68 17.09 -25.31 -4.77
C LEU A 68 17.18 -26.61 -5.57
N PRO A 69 16.85 -27.77 -4.97
CA PRO A 69 16.76 -29.02 -5.69
C PRO A 69 15.60 -28.99 -6.69
N VAL A 70 15.78 -29.62 -7.85
CA VAL A 70 14.74 -29.84 -8.86
C VAL A 70 14.30 -31.30 -8.77
N TYR A 71 13.09 -31.53 -8.27
CA TYR A 71 12.51 -32.87 -8.20
C TYR A 71 11.85 -33.23 -9.54
N LYS A 72 12.19 -34.38 -10.12
CA LYS A 72 11.62 -34.84 -11.40
C LYS A 72 10.13 -35.22 -11.31
N ASP A 73 9.66 -35.58 -10.13
CA ASP A 73 8.35 -36.20 -9.93
C ASP A 73 7.22 -35.19 -9.64
N GLY A 74 7.46 -33.90 -9.89
CA GLY A 74 6.50 -32.84 -9.55
C GLY A 74 6.27 -32.68 -8.04
N LYS A 75 7.14 -33.24 -7.20
CA LYS A 75 7.10 -33.10 -5.75
C LYS A 75 7.25 -31.63 -5.37
N GLU A 76 6.29 -31.11 -4.61
CA GLU A 76 6.32 -29.73 -4.14
C GLU A 76 7.52 -29.51 -3.20
N ILE A 77 8.16 -28.36 -3.35
CA ILE A 77 9.18 -27.86 -2.43
C ILE A 77 8.46 -27.00 -1.40
N GLU A 78 8.51 -27.40 -0.14
CA GLU A 78 8.01 -26.61 0.97
C GLU A 78 9.17 -25.87 1.63
N LEU A 79 9.11 -24.54 1.57
CA LEU A 79 10.08 -23.65 2.19
C LEU A 79 9.47 -22.98 3.41
N LYS A 80 10.11 -23.13 4.55
CA LYS A 80 9.78 -22.42 5.77
C LYS A 80 10.72 -21.24 5.96
N PHE A 81 10.16 -20.05 6.10
CA PHE A 81 10.88 -18.83 6.42
C PHE A 81 10.61 -18.45 7.86
N SER A 82 11.66 -18.18 8.62
CA SER A 82 11.56 -17.75 10.03
C SER A 82 12.55 -16.63 10.33
N SER A 83 12.11 -15.62 11.08
CA SER A 83 12.95 -14.49 11.50
C SER A 83 12.51 -13.99 12.88
N PRO A 84 13.44 -13.60 13.78
CA PRO A 84 13.07 -13.15 15.13
C PRO A 84 12.08 -11.97 15.14
N GLY A 85 10.96 -12.11 15.86
CA GLY A 85 9.90 -11.11 15.93
C GLY A 85 8.90 -11.14 14.77
N PHE A 86 8.99 -12.16 13.91
CA PHE A 86 8.09 -12.41 12.79
C PHE A 86 7.51 -13.81 12.87
N GLN A 87 6.25 -13.94 12.44
CA GLN A 87 5.57 -15.21 12.27
C GLN A 87 6.30 -16.02 11.19
N SER A 88 6.38 -17.34 11.37
CA SER A 88 6.91 -18.21 10.31
C SER A 88 5.94 -18.26 9.14
N SER A 89 6.48 -18.22 7.92
CA SER A 89 5.72 -18.34 6.68
C SER A 89 6.15 -19.58 5.91
N PHE A 90 5.18 -20.26 5.29
CA PHE A 90 5.41 -21.47 4.49
C PHE A 90 5.04 -21.18 3.04
N PHE A 91 5.92 -21.59 2.13
CA PHE A 91 5.73 -21.45 0.69
C PHE A 91 5.87 -22.82 0.04
N ARG A 92 4.81 -23.25 -0.64
CA ARG A 92 4.83 -24.46 -1.46
C ARG A 92 4.94 -24.03 -2.92
N ILE A 93 5.97 -24.53 -3.58
CA ILE A 93 6.24 -24.26 -5.00
C ILE A 93 6.38 -25.59 -5.73
N LYS A 94 5.88 -25.67 -6.96
CA LYS A 94 5.98 -26.89 -7.78
C LYS A 94 7.32 -26.96 -8.50
N ASN A 95 7.88 -25.81 -8.83
CA ASN A 95 9.23 -25.67 -9.37
C ASN A 95 9.95 -24.48 -8.73
N ALA A 96 11.29 -24.51 -8.75
CA ALA A 96 12.11 -23.50 -8.11
C ALA A 96 11.91 -22.11 -8.75
N GLU A 97 11.73 -22.07 -10.07
CA GLU A 97 11.60 -20.87 -10.88
C GLU A 97 10.41 -20.00 -10.47
N GLU A 98 9.37 -20.57 -9.82
CA GLU A 98 8.26 -19.83 -9.23
C GLU A 98 8.67 -18.78 -8.18
N LEU A 99 9.86 -18.90 -7.60
CA LEU A 99 10.38 -17.88 -6.68
C LEU A 99 10.93 -16.66 -7.41
N ASN A 100 11.33 -16.80 -8.67
CA ASN A 100 12.02 -15.72 -9.38
C ASN A 100 11.19 -14.44 -9.34
N GLU A 101 11.87 -13.34 -8.98
CA GLU A 101 11.31 -12.00 -8.86
C GLU A 101 10.21 -11.82 -7.79
N LYS A 102 9.86 -12.85 -7.00
CA LYS A 102 8.92 -12.68 -5.90
C LYS A 102 9.51 -11.85 -4.78
N LEU A 103 8.64 -11.19 -4.04
CA LEU A 103 8.95 -10.67 -2.71
C LEU A 103 8.31 -11.59 -1.68
N ILE A 104 9.11 -12.12 -0.79
CA ILE A 104 8.67 -12.85 0.40
C ILE A 104 8.78 -11.90 1.58
N ALA A 105 7.64 -11.35 2.02
CA ALA A 105 7.57 -10.52 3.21
C ALA A 105 6.97 -11.31 4.37
N LEU A 106 7.67 -11.34 5.51
CA LEU A 106 7.19 -12.01 6.73
C LEU A 106 6.27 -11.09 7.52
N ASP A 107 5.26 -11.70 8.14
CA ASP A 107 4.31 -11.00 8.98
C ASP A 107 4.89 -10.78 10.38
N LYS A 108 4.88 -9.54 10.87
CA LYS A 108 5.33 -9.26 12.24
C LYS A 108 4.49 -10.04 13.26
N GLU A 109 5.09 -10.49 14.36
CA GLU A 109 4.33 -11.13 15.44
C GLU A 109 3.19 -10.23 15.95
N GLY A 110 2.03 -10.84 16.21
CA GLY A 110 0.83 -10.17 16.72
C GLY A 110 -0.02 -9.45 15.68
N VAL A 111 0.39 -9.37 14.41
CA VAL A 111 -0.46 -8.78 13.35
C VAL A 111 -1.49 -9.78 12.84
N THR A 112 -2.66 -9.28 12.48
CA THR A 112 -3.79 -10.07 11.95
C THR A 112 -3.98 -9.94 10.44
N HIS A 113 -3.22 -9.07 9.77
CA HIS A 113 -3.18 -8.94 8.32
C HIS A 113 -1.91 -9.59 7.80
N ARG A 114 -2.05 -10.51 6.85
CA ARG A 114 -0.95 -11.31 6.31
C ARG A 114 -0.56 -10.84 4.92
N PHE A 115 0.73 -10.79 4.63
CA PHE A 115 1.25 -10.57 3.29
C PHE A 115 0.87 -11.74 2.38
N VAL A 116 0.34 -11.43 1.20
CA VAL A 116 -0.08 -12.44 0.21
C VAL A 116 0.84 -12.41 -1.00
N ALA A 117 1.01 -11.24 -1.61
CA ALA A 117 1.76 -11.10 -2.85
C ALA A 117 2.27 -9.67 -3.05
N ARG A 118 3.30 -9.55 -3.90
CA ARG A 118 3.74 -8.31 -4.51
C ARG A 118 3.52 -8.43 -6.01
N PHE A 119 2.83 -7.46 -6.58
CA PHE A 119 2.71 -7.32 -8.03
C PHE A 119 3.51 -6.11 -8.51
N LYS A 120 4.17 -6.25 -9.66
CA LYS A 120 4.79 -5.11 -10.34
C LYS A 120 3.67 -4.28 -11.00
N THR A 121 3.85 -2.96 -11.01
CA THR A 121 3.01 -1.99 -11.72
C THR A 121 3.87 -1.25 -12.73
N GLY A 122 3.28 -0.30 -13.45
CA GLY A 122 4.03 0.78 -14.07
C GLY A 122 4.69 1.72 -13.05
N ILE A 123 5.20 2.85 -13.54
CA ILE A 123 6.12 3.71 -12.79
C ILE A 123 5.36 4.65 -11.83
N GLN A 124 5.82 4.71 -10.58
CA GLN A 124 5.26 5.51 -9.50
C GLN A 124 3.72 5.36 -9.32
N PRO A 125 3.22 4.17 -8.91
CA PRO A 125 1.80 3.98 -8.64
C PRO A 125 1.34 4.94 -7.53
N LYS A 126 0.48 5.90 -7.88
CA LYS A 126 0.19 7.07 -7.04
C LYS A 126 -0.93 6.83 -6.02
N SER A 127 -1.92 6.06 -6.42
CA SER A 127 -3.06 5.67 -5.62
C SER A 127 -3.55 4.29 -6.05
N VAL A 128 -4.39 3.66 -5.24
CA VAL A 128 -5.06 2.40 -5.58
C VAL A 128 -6.53 2.50 -5.17
N ARG A 129 -7.41 1.94 -5.98
CA ARG A 129 -8.84 1.79 -5.66
C ARG A 129 -9.33 0.43 -6.11
N PHE A 130 -9.96 -0.31 -5.20
CA PHE A 130 -10.77 -1.46 -5.59
C PHE A 130 -11.94 -0.99 -6.46
N ILE A 131 -12.03 -1.52 -7.66
CA ILE A 131 -13.16 -1.30 -8.58
C ILE A 131 -14.19 -2.44 -8.51
N ASP A 132 -13.81 -3.55 -7.88
CA ASP A 132 -14.64 -4.65 -7.41
C ASP A 132 -13.88 -5.44 -6.32
N ASN A 133 -14.23 -6.70 -6.08
CA ASN A 133 -13.62 -7.52 -5.02
C ASN A 133 -12.14 -7.86 -5.24
N THR A 134 -11.62 -7.80 -6.47
CA THR A 134 -10.27 -8.29 -6.78
C THR A 134 -9.46 -7.34 -7.67
N ARG A 135 -10.11 -6.49 -8.45
CA ARG A 135 -9.43 -5.59 -9.38
C ARG A 135 -9.16 -4.23 -8.74
N LEU A 136 -7.95 -3.73 -8.95
CA LEU A 136 -7.48 -2.42 -8.53
C LEU A 136 -7.27 -1.51 -9.74
N ALA A 137 -7.78 -0.27 -9.67
CA ALA A 137 -7.36 0.82 -10.56
C ALA A 137 -6.18 1.57 -9.91
N ILE A 138 -5.08 1.71 -10.65
CA ILE A 138 -3.78 2.18 -10.14
C ILE A 138 -3.22 3.27 -11.08
N PRO A 139 -3.51 4.55 -10.83
CA PRO A 139 -2.92 5.67 -11.56
C PRO A 139 -1.40 5.72 -11.41
N LEU A 140 -0.70 5.99 -12.51
CA LEU A 140 0.76 5.99 -12.57
C LEU A 140 1.27 7.41 -12.77
N LEU A 141 2.09 7.90 -11.84
CA LEU A 141 2.54 9.29 -11.87
C LEU A 141 3.56 9.55 -12.99
N GLU A 142 4.37 8.55 -13.32
CA GLU A 142 5.45 8.64 -14.32
C GLU A 142 5.30 7.62 -15.45
N ASP A 143 4.05 7.26 -15.78
CA ASP A 143 3.76 6.31 -16.87
C ASP A 143 2.49 6.73 -17.63
N GLU A 144 2.26 6.15 -18.80
CA GLU A 144 1.25 6.54 -19.77
C GLU A 144 -0.18 6.05 -19.43
N GLY A 145 -0.63 6.13 -18.18
CA GLY A 145 -2.03 5.82 -17.85
C GLY A 145 -2.26 5.34 -16.43
N MET A 146 -3.20 4.41 -16.29
CA MET A 146 -3.44 3.66 -15.06
C MET A 146 -3.42 2.16 -15.34
N ASP A 147 -2.85 1.38 -14.43
CA ASP A 147 -3.01 -0.08 -14.46
C ASP A 147 -4.37 -0.48 -13.88
N VAL A 148 -5.01 -1.48 -14.48
CA VAL A 148 -6.06 -2.27 -13.83
C VAL A 148 -5.49 -3.66 -13.56
N LEU A 149 -5.37 -4.02 -12.28
CA LEU A 149 -4.68 -5.22 -11.81
C LEU A 149 -5.62 -6.12 -11.01
N ASP A 150 -5.75 -7.40 -11.38
CA ASP A 150 -6.44 -8.40 -10.56
C ASP A 150 -5.49 -9.01 -9.52
N ILE A 151 -5.80 -8.86 -8.23
CA ILE A 151 -4.92 -9.30 -7.14
C ILE A 151 -4.89 -10.83 -6.93
N ARG A 152 -5.80 -11.59 -7.55
CA ARG A 152 -5.80 -13.06 -7.47
C ARG A 152 -4.87 -13.67 -8.48
N THR A 153 -4.80 -13.10 -9.69
CA THR A 153 -4.03 -13.66 -10.81
C THR A 153 -2.75 -12.88 -11.11
N GLY A 154 -2.70 -11.60 -10.72
CA GLY A 154 -1.65 -10.67 -11.14
C GLY A 154 -1.83 -10.15 -12.57
N GLU A 155 -2.88 -10.55 -13.28
CA GLU A 155 -3.20 -10.05 -14.60
C GLU A 155 -3.40 -8.53 -14.55
N THR A 156 -2.71 -7.83 -15.43
CA THR A 156 -2.68 -6.37 -15.47
C THR A 156 -2.91 -5.89 -16.89
N ILE A 157 -3.79 -4.90 -17.05
CA ILE A 157 -3.97 -4.18 -18.30
C ILE A 157 -3.74 -2.68 -18.10
N ARG A 158 -3.16 -2.02 -19.09
CA ARG A 158 -2.95 -0.57 -19.09
C ARG A 158 -4.13 0.14 -19.74
N LEU A 159 -4.75 1.07 -19.02
CA LEU A 159 -5.75 2.00 -19.55
C LEU A 159 -5.10 3.35 -19.82
N SER A 160 -5.23 3.84 -21.04
CA SER A 160 -4.63 5.11 -21.47
C SER A 160 -5.63 5.99 -22.22
N PRO A 161 -5.66 7.31 -21.97
CA PRO A 161 -6.34 8.26 -22.85
C PRO A 161 -5.56 8.43 -24.17
N PRO A 162 -6.08 9.21 -25.14
CA PRO A 162 -5.38 9.53 -26.39
C PRO A 162 -3.97 10.10 -26.18
N GLU A 163 -3.13 10.00 -27.21
CA GLU A 163 -1.70 10.32 -27.14
C GLU A 163 -1.39 11.71 -26.57
N LYS A 164 -2.18 12.73 -26.98
CA LYS A 164 -2.07 14.11 -26.50
C LYS A 164 -2.17 14.28 -24.98
N TYR A 165 -2.78 13.31 -24.30
CA TYR A 165 -2.88 13.25 -22.85
C TYR A 165 -1.83 12.30 -22.27
N LYS A 166 -1.81 11.03 -22.69
CA LYS A 166 -1.01 10.00 -21.99
C LYS A 166 0.49 10.30 -21.95
N LYS A 167 1.03 10.97 -22.99
CA LYS A 167 2.45 11.37 -23.05
C LYS A 167 2.86 12.40 -22.00
N LYS A 168 1.89 13.11 -21.40
CA LYS A 168 2.13 14.07 -20.32
C LYS A 168 2.30 13.41 -18.94
N LEU A 169 2.01 12.10 -18.80
CA LEU A 169 2.09 11.35 -17.55
C LEU A 169 1.25 12.01 -16.42
N GLY A 170 1.55 11.73 -15.15
CA GLY A 170 0.94 12.44 -14.03
C GLY A 170 -0.48 12.02 -13.70
N PHE A 171 -0.82 10.73 -13.82
CA PHE A 171 -2.11 10.21 -13.37
C PHE A 171 -2.12 10.04 -11.84
N VAL A 172 -3.17 10.49 -11.14
CA VAL A 172 -3.09 10.69 -9.68
C VAL A 172 -4.08 9.88 -8.87
N GLU A 173 -5.39 10.16 -8.97
CA GLU A 173 -6.42 9.60 -8.10
C GLU A 173 -7.63 9.16 -8.94
N THR A 174 -8.35 8.12 -8.46
CA THR A 174 -9.51 7.56 -9.15
C THR A 174 -10.78 7.62 -8.31
N ILE A 175 -11.92 7.62 -9.00
CA ILE A 175 -13.23 7.25 -8.46
C ILE A 175 -13.88 6.23 -9.40
N ALA A 176 -14.53 5.22 -8.83
CA ALA A 176 -15.41 4.32 -9.56
C ALA A 176 -16.85 4.69 -9.24
N ILE A 177 -17.70 4.74 -10.26
CA ILE A 177 -19.12 5.06 -10.16
C ILE A 177 -19.91 3.90 -10.82
N PRO A 178 -20.05 2.76 -10.12
CA PRO A 178 -20.61 1.54 -10.70
C PRO A 178 -22.04 1.67 -11.23
N GLU A 179 -22.87 2.47 -10.56
CA GLU A 179 -24.25 2.78 -10.95
C GLU A 179 -24.35 3.46 -12.33
N HIS A 180 -23.24 4.03 -12.81
CA HIS A 180 -23.14 4.69 -14.11
C HIS A 180 -22.15 4.00 -15.06
N ASN A 181 -21.57 2.87 -14.65
CA ASN A 181 -20.56 2.15 -15.41
C ASN A 181 -19.36 3.02 -15.82
N GLU A 182 -18.84 3.81 -14.88
CA GLU A 182 -17.75 4.75 -15.13
C GLU A 182 -16.59 4.61 -14.15
N LEU A 183 -15.37 4.66 -14.67
CA LEU A 183 -14.11 4.78 -13.93
C LEU A 183 -13.44 6.09 -14.34
N TRP A 184 -13.19 6.96 -13.38
CA TRP A 184 -12.60 8.27 -13.62
C TRP A 184 -11.20 8.34 -13.04
N VAL A 185 -10.27 9.01 -13.73
CA VAL A 185 -8.90 9.25 -13.27
C VAL A 185 -8.48 10.69 -13.56
N SER A 186 -7.88 11.36 -12.58
CA SER A 186 -7.28 12.68 -12.75
C SER A 186 -5.88 12.61 -13.34
N GLN A 187 -5.53 13.60 -14.16
CA GLN A 187 -4.19 13.77 -14.74
C GLN A 187 -3.68 15.19 -14.46
N MET A 188 -2.77 15.31 -13.49
CA MET A 188 -2.32 16.63 -13.02
C MET A 188 -1.52 17.40 -14.08
N GLN A 189 -0.72 16.71 -14.89
CA GLN A 189 0.11 17.34 -15.93
C GLN A 189 -0.71 17.84 -17.14
N ALA A 190 -1.96 17.40 -17.27
CA ALA A 190 -2.87 17.82 -18.34
C ALA A 190 -3.99 18.74 -17.86
N ASN A 191 -4.12 18.98 -16.54
CA ASN A 191 -5.30 19.64 -15.95
C ASN A 191 -6.61 18.98 -16.43
N ALA A 192 -6.63 17.65 -16.46
CA ALA A 192 -7.72 16.91 -17.08
C ALA A 192 -8.20 15.76 -16.20
N VAL A 193 -9.40 15.29 -16.49
CA VAL A 193 -9.96 14.06 -15.94
C VAL A 193 -10.41 13.17 -17.09
N HIS A 194 -10.05 11.89 -17.04
CA HIS A 194 -10.40 10.92 -18.07
C HIS A 194 -11.44 9.95 -17.55
N VAL A 195 -12.37 9.57 -18.42
CA VAL A 195 -13.45 8.63 -18.11
C VAL A 195 -13.28 7.39 -18.97
N PHE A 196 -13.34 6.24 -18.33
CA PHE A 196 -13.36 4.91 -18.93
C PHE A 196 -14.67 4.21 -18.57
N ASP A 197 -15.08 3.27 -19.40
CA ASP A 197 -16.14 2.34 -19.06
C ASP A 197 -15.67 1.41 -17.94
N LEU A 198 -16.43 1.27 -16.85
CA LEU A 198 -15.98 0.48 -15.70
C LEU A 198 -15.96 -1.04 -16.00
N LYS A 199 -16.91 -1.52 -16.81
CA LYS A 199 -17.03 -2.94 -17.15
C LYS A 199 -16.09 -3.35 -18.27
N THR A 200 -16.09 -2.59 -19.37
CA THR A 200 -15.30 -2.91 -20.57
C THR A 200 -13.90 -2.31 -20.55
N LEU A 201 -13.63 -1.37 -19.64
CA LEU A 201 -12.33 -0.70 -19.47
C LEU A 201 -11.91 0.17 -20.67
N VAL A 202 -12.83 0.40 -21.60
CA VAL A 202 -12.62 1.21 -22.80
C VAL A 202 -12.67 2.70 -22.46
N TYR A 203 -11.75 3.49 -23.03
CA TYR A 203 -11.75 4.94 -22.92
C TYR A 203 -13.07 5.54 -23.48
N LYS A 204 -13.67 6.47 -22.73
CA LYS A 204 -14.89 7.19 -23.14
C LYS A 204 -14.60 8.63 -23.57
N THR A 205 -13.99 9.43 -22.69
CA THR A 205 -13.78 10.86 -22.94
C THR A 205 -12.75 11.47 -21.98
N SER A 206 -12.35 12.71 -22.26
CA SER A 206 -11.52 13.55 -21.41
C SER A 206 -12.23 14.88 -21.14
N ILE A 207 -12.09 15.37 -19.92
CA ILE A 207 -12.66 16.64 -19.45
C ILE A 207 -11.48 17.55 -19.13
N GLU A 208 -11.33 18.62 -19.89
CA GLU A 208 -10.31 19.65 -19.63
C GLU A 208 -10.84 20.60 -18.56
N LEU A 209 -10.01 20.85 -17.55
CA LEU A 209 -10.36 21.71 -16.43
C LEU A 209 -9.64 23.05 -16.54
N THR A 210 -10.31 24.09 -16.08
CA THR A 210 -9.73 25.44 -15.96
C THR A 210 -8.84 25.59 -14.72
N GLY A 211 -8.93 24.67 -13.76
CA GLY A 211 -7.99 24.54 -12.64
C GLY A 211 -6.61 24.01 -13.06
N LYS A 212 -5.64 24.04 -12.14
CA LYS A 212 -4.26 23.61 -12.39
C LYS A 212 -3.79 22.50 -11.44
N TRP A 213 -3.14 21.47 -11.99
CA TRP A 213 -2.67 20.29 -11.27
C TRP A 213 -3.79 19.56 -10.51
N SER A 214 -4.74 19.07 -11.27
CA SER A 214 -5.91 18.30 -10.83
C SER A 214 -5.49 16.98 -10.15
N LYS A 215 -6.01 16.70 -8.94
CA LYS A 215 -5.62 15.54 -8.11
C LYS A 215 -6.82 14.73 -7.61
N ILE A 216 -7.35 15.01 -6.43
CA ILE A 216 -8.40 14.19 -5.81
C ILE A 216 -9.72 14.38 -6.57
N LEU A 217 -10.40 13.27 -6.82
CA LEU A 217 -11.77 13.23 -7.34
C LEU A 217 -12.74 12.79 -6.22
N LEU A 218 -13.92 13.39 -6.19
CA LEU A 218 -15.00 13.04 -5.26
C LEU A 218 -16.34 13.11 -6.00
N TYR A 219 -17.14 12.06 -5.90
CA TYR A 219 -18.47 12.00 -6.51
C TYR A 219 -19.58 12.36 -5.51
N ASP A 220 -20.51 13.20 -5.94
CA ASP A 220 -21.76 13.54 -5.27
C ASP A 220 -22.93 12.90 -6.03
N SER A 221 -23.47 11.82 -5.49
CA SER A 221 -24.61 11.10 -6.07
C SER A 221 -25.95 11.82 -5.92
N ILE A 222 -26.05 12.84 -5.06
CA ILE A 222 -27.30 13.62 -4.87
C ILE A 222 -27.48 14.57 -6.05
N ARG A 223 -26.40 15.19 -6.51
CA ARG A 223 -26.42 16.21 -7.58
C ARG A 223 -25.86 15.72 -8.92
N ASP A 224 -25.34 14.50 -8.95
CA ASP A 224 -24.65 13.92 -10.10
C ASP A 224 -23.43 14.75 -10.55
N LEU A 225 -22.62 15.16 -9.57
CA LEU A 225 -21.45 16.01 -9.77
C LEU A 225 -20.16 15.30 -9.35
N VAL A 226 -19.05 15.64 -10.02
CA VAL A 226 -17.70 15.24 -9.61
C VAL A 226 -16.91 16.50 -9.24
N TYR A 227 -16.39 16.52 -8.01
CA TYR A 227 -15.48 17.55 -7.55
C TYR A 227 -14.03 17.12 -7.81
N CYS A 228 -13.20 18.05 -8.28
CA CYS A 228 -11.79 17.82 -8.49
C CYS A 228 -10.93 18.89 -7.78
N SER A 229 -10.08 18.47 -6.85
CA SER A 229 -9.15 19.38 -6.18
C SER A 229 -8.03 19.78 -7.12
N ASN A 230 -7.77 21.08 -7.28
CA ASN A 230 -6.69 21.60 -8.10
C ASN A 230 -5.58 22.16 -7.21
N TRP A 231 -4.41 21.54 -7.27
CA TRP A 231 -3.32 21.85 -6.36
C TRP A 231 -2.76 23.26 -6.58
N ILE A 232 -2.47 23.63 -7.83
CA ILE A 232 -1.75 24.88 -8.11
C ILE A 232 -2.70 26.08 -8.12
N SER A 233 -3.93 25.92 -8.61
CA SER A 233 -4.90 27.02 -8.62
C SER A 233 -5.62 27.24 -7.28
N GLU A 234 -5.36 26.40 -6.28
CA GLU A 234 -5.90 26.51 -4.91
C GLU A 234 -7.45 26.47 -4.84
N ASP A 235 -8.08 25.81 -5.82
CA ASP A 235 -9.53 25.79 -6.02
C ASP A 235 -10.05 24.36 -6.30
N ILE A 236 -11.36 24.24 -6.43
CA ILE A 236 -12.04 22.96 -6.74
C ILE A 236 -12.90 23.14 -7.99
N SER A 237 -12.62 22.34 -9.00
CA SER A 237 -13.46 22.20 -10.20
C SER A 237 -14.72 21.40 -9.88
N VAL A 238 -15.86 21.85 -10.39
CA VAL A 238 -17.15 21.15 -10.28
C VAL A 238 -17.57 20.69 -11.67
N ILE A 239 -17.65 19.38 -11.86
CA ILE A 239 -17.89 18.75 -13.15
C ILE A 239 -19.28 18.11 -13.12
N ASP A 240 -20.09 18.39 -14.12
CA ASP A 240 -21.33 17.65 -14.34
C ASP A 240 -20.99 16.26 -14.88
N ARG A 241 -21.35 15.22 -14.13
CA ARG A 241 -20.99 13.85 -14.47
C ARG A 241 -21.65 13.44 -15.77
N LYS A 242 -22.90 13.83 -16.03
CA LYS A 242 -23.65 13.40 -17.21
C LYS A 242 -23.12 14.05 -18.49
N THR A 243 -22.96 15.37 -18.50
CA THR A 243 -22.53 16.14 -19.67
C THR A 243 -21.01 16.08 -19.89
N LYS A 244 -20.25 15.68 -18.85
CA LYS A 244 -18.77 15.60 -18.89
C LYS A 244 -18.12 16.97 -19.09
N VAL A 245 -18.71 18.01 -18.50
CA VAL A 245 -18.26 19.41 -18.61
C VAL A 245 -17.99 19.98 -17.22
N GLU A 246 -16.90 20.75 -17.08
CA GLU A 246 -16.69 21.61 -15.90
C GLU A 246 -17.72 22.75 -15.94
N ILE A 247 -18.64 22.74 -14.98
CA ILE A 247 -19.76 23.71 -14.95
C ILE A 247 -19.44 24.94 -14.10
N ARG A 248 -18.51 24.84 -13.15
CA ARG A 248 -17.99 25.96 -12.35
C ARG A 248 -16.74 25.56 -11.59
N LYS A 249 -16.16 26.54 -10.92
CA LYS A 249 -15.01 26.38 -10.02
C LYS A 249 -15.21 27.24 -8.78
N THR A 250 -14.68 26.81 -7.65
CA THR A 250 -14.72 27.61 -6.42
C THR A 250 -13.73 28.78 -6.49
N ASP A 251 -13.89 29.76 -5.60
CA ASP A 251 -12.80 30.65 -5.22
C ASP A 251 -11.63 29.85 -4.61
N LYS A 252 -10.53 30.55 -4.34
CA LYS A 252 -9.41 29.99 -3.58
C LYS A 252 -9.87 29.54 -2.20
N ILE A 253 -9.60 28.28 -1.86
CA ILE A 253 -10.03 27.64 -0.60
C ILE A 253 -8.84 27.11 0.22
N GLY A 254 -7.66 27.69 -0.01
CA GLY A 254 -6.36 27.18 0.43
C GLY A 254 -5.88 26.04 -0.47
N LEU A 255 -4.66 25.53 -0.29
CA LEU A 255 -4.11 24.50 -1.18
C LEU A 255 -4.85 23.15 -0.92
N PRO A 256 -5.72 22.64 -1.81
CA PRO A 256 -6.56 21.51 -1.49
C PRO A 256 -5.92 20.18 -1.86
N ARG A 257 -6.25 19.15 -1.08
CA ARG A 257 -6.00 17.75 -1.46
C ARG A 257 -7.24 16.90 -1.20
N GLY A 258 -7.30 16.17 -0.08
CA GLY A 258 -8.42 15.29 0.23
C GLY A 258 -9.74 16.05 0.33
N LEU A 259 -10.81 15.46 -0.18
CA LEU A 259 -12.17 16.01 -0.15
C LEU A 259 -13.12 14.98 0.46
N LEU A 260 -14.13 15.44 1.20
CA LEU A 260 -15.21 14.59 1.69
C LEU A 260 -16.52 15.38 1.73
N LEU A 261 -17.57 14.86 1.10
CA LEU A 261 -18.91 15.44 1.19
C LEU A 261 -19.58 14.98 2.49
N SER A 262 -20.27 15.89 3.16
CA SER A 262 -21.17 15.59 4.27
C SER A 262 -22.33 14.69 3.81
N LYS A 263 -22.90 13.91 4.75
CA LYS A 263 -23.94 12.92 4.42
C LYS A 263 -25.23 13.54 3.85
N ASP A 264 -25.55 14.77 4.24
CA ASP A 264 -26.69 15.52 3.72
C ASP A 264 -26.35 16.34 2.47
N GLY A 265 -25.09 16.28 2.01
CA GLY A 265 -24.62 16.99 0.83
C GLY A 265 -24.53 18.51 0.98
N LYS A 266 -24.59 19.08 2.19
CA LYS A 266 -24.63 20.54 2.40
C LYS A 266 -23.26 21.18 2.59
N GLU A 267 -22.33 20.42 3.16
CA GLU A 267 -20.95 20.82 3.41
C GLU A 267 -19.95 19.93 2.66
N LEU A 268 -18.92 20.54 2.08
CA LEU A 268 -17.73 19.89 1.55
C LEU A 268 -16.56 20.13 2.50
N TYR A 269 -15.99 19.07 3.04
CA TYR A 269 -14.80 19.11 3.88
C TYR A 269 -13.55 19.03 3.03
N ILE A 270 -12.61 19.94 3.28
CA ILE A 270 -11.42 20.14 2.44
C ILE A 270 -10.18 19.97 3.31
N ALA A 271 -9.32 19.02 2.97
CA ALA A 271 -8.01 18.89 3.58
C ALA A 271 -7.07 19.88 2.88
N GLN A 272 -6.84 21.01 3.54
CA GLN A 272 -5.86 21.97 3.07
C GLN A 272 -4.46 21.44 3.40
N PHE A 273 -3.68 21.18 2.36
CA PHE A 273 -2.29 20.78 2.50
C PHE A 273 -1.43 21.92 3.05
N SER A 274 -1.74 23.15 2.71
CA SER A 274 -1.18 24.37 3.28
C SER A 274 -2.21 25.48 3.13
N ALA A 275 -1.97 26.63 3.77
CA ALA A 275 -2.85 27.78 3.64
C ALA A 275 -2.85 28.34 2.19
N SER A 276 -1.72 28.25 1.48
CA SER A 276 -1.56 28.64 0.08
C SER A 276 -0.34 27.94 -0.53
N ASN A 277 -0.10 28.10 -1.83
CA ASN A 277 1.13 27.64 -2.48
C ASN A 277 2.38 28.43 -2.06
N GLN A 278 2.20 29.60 -1.44
CA GLN A 278 3.30 30.43 -0.96
C GLN A 278 3.81 29.97 0.43
N GLU A 279 3.07 29.08 1.09
CA GLU A 279 3.37 28.62 2.44
C GLU A 279 3.53 27.09 2.49
N SER A 280 4.50 26.62 3.26
CA SER A 280 4.76 25.18 3.44
C SER A 280 3.82 24.50 4.45
N GLY A 281 2.93 25.24 5.11
CA GLY A 281 2.06 24.75 6.18
C GLY A 281 0.85 25.65 6.40
N GLY A 282 0.31 25.66 7.62
CA GLY A 282 -0.86 26.49 7.97
C GLY A 282 -2.21 25.89 7.54
N GLY A 283 -2.21 24.81 6.76
CA GLY A 283 -3.41 24.15 6.28
C GLY A 283 -4.25 23.57 7.42
N ARG A 284 -5.57 23.70 7.29
CA ARG A 284 -6.58 23.22 8.24
C ARG A 284 -7.62 22.36 7.53
N LEU A 285 -8.59 21.88 8.29
CA LEU A 285 -9.78 21.28 7.72
C LEU A 285 -10.76 22.40 7.35
N GLY A 286 -10.90 22.68 6.06
CA GLY A 286 -11.86 23.65 5.54
C GLY A 286 -13.28 23.09 5.53
N ILE A 287 -14.26 23.93 5.86
CA ILE A 287 -15.70 23.63 5.76
C ILE A 287 -16.31 24.57 4.72
N TYR A 288 -16.55 24.04 3.53
CA TYR A 288 -17.16 24.76 2.42
C TYR A 288 -18.66 24.50 2.38
N SER A 289 -19.47 25.56 2.36
CA SER A 289 -20.92 25.43 2.23
C SER A 289 -21.29 25.35 0.75
N ILE A 290 -21.96 24.27 0.35
CA ILE A 290 -22.42 24.06 -1.02
C ILE A 290 -23.50 25.08 -1.41
N GLU A 291 -24.41 25.41 -0.49
CA GLU A 291 -25.48 26.38 -0.73
C GLU A 291 -24.95 27.81 -0.87
N LYS A 292 -24.02 28.21 0.01
CA LYS A 292 -23.46 29.57 0.03
C LYS A 292 -22.27 29.75 -0.93
N GLU A 293 -21.85 28.68 -1.57
CA GLU A 293 -20.70 28.58 -2.47
C GLU A 293 -19.42 29.24 -1.93
N LYS A 294 -19.15 29.09 -0.62
CA LYS A 294 -17.95 29.66 0.01
C LYS A 294 -17.41 28.83 1.16
N LEU A 295 -16.13 29.02 1.44
CA LEU A 295 -15.53 28.54 2.69
C LEU A 295 -16.16 29.28 3.86
N THR A 296 -16.75 28.53 4.78
CA THR A 296 -17.46 29.09 5.95
C THR A 296 -16.66 28.98 7.24
N ASP A 297 -15.71 28.04 7.29
CA ASP A 297 -14.87 27.83 8.47
C ASP A 297 -13.59 27.08 8.10
N THR A 298 -12.57 27.18 8.96
CA THR A 298 -11.39 26.33 8.95
C THR A 298 -11.10 25.88 10.37
N ILE A 299 -11.14 24.57 10.61
CA ILE A 299 -11.07 24.01 11.96
C ILE A 299 -9.84 23.13 12.15
N GLY A 300 -9.51 22.89 13.41
CA GLY A 300 -8.35 22.12 13.81
C GLY A 300 -7.04 22.92 13.84
N PRO A 301 -5.97 22.30 14.33
CA PRO A 301 -4.66 22.93 14.37
C PRO A 301 -4.08 23.06 12.95
N PRO A 302 -3.21 24.05 12.70
CA PRO A 302 -2.51 24.17 11.43
C PRO A 302 -1.60 22.94 11.21
N GLY A 303 -1.42 22.56 9.96
CA GLY A 303 -0.58 21.43 9.55
C GLY A 303 -0.57 21.27 8.04
N ASN A 304 -0.43 20.01 7.60
CA ASN A 304 -0.50 19.63 6.20
C ASN A 304 -1.53 18.51 6.00
N LYS A 305 -2.81 18.89 5.95
CA LYS A 305 -3.92 17.92 5.86
C LYS A 305 -3.88 17.25 4.49
N ARG A 306 -3.96 15.91 4.45
CA ARG A 306 -3.69 15.14 3.22
C ARG A 306 -4.88 14.37 2.69
N HIS A 307 -5.48 13.52 3.52
CA HIS A 307 -6.60 12.67 3.12
C HIS A 307 -7.69 12.71 4.19
N ILE A 308 -8.95 12.64 3.78
CA ILE A 308 -10.12 12.69 4.67
C ILE A 308 -11.02 11.51 4.36
N VAL A 309 -11.47 10.80 5.38
CA VAL A 309 -12.45 9.71 5.25
C VAL A 309 -13.52 9.80 6.35
N PRO A 310 -14.75 9.34 6.07
CA PRO A 310 -15.76 9.22 7.11
C PRO A 310 -15.36 8.15 8.12
N GLY A 311 -15.71 8.35 9.39
CA GLY A 311 -15.60 7.34 10.42
C GLY A 311 -16.85 6.48 10.55
N ASN A 312 -16.71 5.33 11.22
CA ASN A 312 -17.84 4.40 11.45
C ASN A 312 -18.90 4.98 12.40
N ALA A 313 -18.52 5.88 13.32
CA ALA A 313 -19.47 6.57 14.18
C ALA A 313 -20.09 7.77 13.45
N LYS A 314 -21.36 8.07 13.74
CA LYS A 314 -22.02 9.29 13.25
C LYS A 314 -21.16 10.52 13.58
N ASN A 315 -21.04 11.43 12.62
CA ASN A 315 -20.35 12.72 12.74
C ASN A 315 -18.86 12.65 13.03
N LYS A 316 -18.19 11.51 12.82
CA LYS A 316 -16.73 11.44 12.89
C LYS A 316 -16.12 11.41 11.51
N ILE A 317 -15.03 12.15 11.34
CA ILE A 317 -14.15 12.03 10.17
C ILE A 317 -12.71 11.91 10.66
N TYR A 318 -11.89 11.23 9.85
CA TYR A 318 -10.47 11.04 10.10
C TYR A 318 -9.68 11.79 9.05
N VAL A 319 -8.70 12.58 9.49
CA VAL A 319 -7.84 13.37 8.61
C VAL A 319 -6.39 13.02 8.88
N SER A 320 -5.65 12.63 7.85
CA SER A 320 -4.20 12.45 7.97
C SER A 320 -3.49 13.80 7.86
N ASP A 321 -2.53 14.04 8.75
CA ASP A 321 -1.75 15.28 8.78
C ASP A 321 -0.26 14.97 8.58
N MET A 322 0.29 15.34 7.42
CA MET A 322 1.66 14.99 7.03
C MET A 322 2.72 15.69 7.89
N CYS A 323 2.40 16.85 8.49
CA CYS A 323 3.40 17.61 9.26
C CYS A 323 3.89 16.87 10.50
N CYS A 324 3.07 15.95 11.02
CA CYS A 324 3.08 15.64 12.43
C CYS A 324 2.81 14.17 12.73
N SER A 325 2.98 13.28 11.74
CA SER A 325 2.90 11.81 11.86
C SER A 325 1.67 11.33 12.66
N LYS A 326 0.49 11.91 12.38
CA LYS A 326 -0.74 11.68 13.17
C LYS A 326 -1.99 11.56 12.30
N ILE A 327 -3.00 10.93 12.87
CA ILE A 327 -4.39 11.00 12.40
C ILE A 327 -5.19 11.87 13.37
N GLU A 328 -5.88 12.85 12.82
CA GLU A 328 -6.78 13.76 13.54
C GLU A 328 -8.21 13.23 13.47
N VAL A 329 -8.90 13.21 14.61
CA VAL A 329 -10.31 12.80 14.70
C VAL A 329 -11.16 14.02 14.99
N TYR A 330 -12.04 14.35 14.06
CA TYR A 330 -12.97 15.47 14.16
C TYR A 330 -14.38 14.99 14.48
N ASP A 331 -15.08 15.74 15.33
CA ASP A 331 -16.51 15.58 15.56
C ASP A 331 -17.24 16.76 14.90
N LEU A 332 -18.02 16.45 13.87
CA LEU A 332 -18.69 17.42 13.03
C LEU A 332 -19.84 18.15 13.75
N LYS A 333 -20.41 17.60 14.84
CA LYS A 333 -21.46 18.30 15.60
C LYS A 333 -20.95 19.55 16.29
N GLU A 334 -19.76 19.46 16.89
CA GLU A 334 -19.16 20.57 17.62
C GLU A 334 -18.36 21.51 16.72
N LYS A 335 -18.15 21.11 15.45
CA LYS A 335 -17.16 21.71 14.53
C LYS A 335 -15.79 21.90 15.20
N LYS A 336 -15.40 20.97 16.08
CA LYS A 336 -14.18 21.07 16.88
C LYS A 336 -13.33 19.81 16.78
N PHE A 337 -12.02 20.04 16.84
CA PHE A 337 -11.02 19.00 16.99
C PHE A 337 -11.16 18.34 18.37
N ARG A 338 -11.29 17.00 18.41
CA ARG A 338 -11.50 16.26 19.68
C ARG A 338 -10.23 15.59 20.19
N ARG A 339 -9.47 14.90 19.32
CA ARG A 339 -8.36 14.03 19.77
C ARG A 339 -7.31 13.78 18.69
N ARG A 340 -6.04 13.65 19.12
CA ARG A 340 -4.94 13.10 18.33
C ARG A 340 -4.82 11.61 18.60
N SER A 341 -4.82 10.78 17.57
CA SER A 341 -4.30 9.43 17.68
C SER A 341 -2.92 9.43 17.05
N GLN A 342 -1.89 9.43 17.90
CA GLN A 342 -0.52 9.20 17.47
C GLN A 342 -0.30 7.70 17.50
N TYR A 343 -0.24 7.08 16.33
CA TYR A 343 0.22 5.69 16.24
C TYR A 343 1.75 5.74 16.23
N SER A 344 2.37 5.69 17.41
CA SER A 344 3.79 5.36 17.48
C SER A 344 3.94 3.90 17.12
N ILE A 345 4.74 3.60 16.08
CA ILE A 345 5.29 2.26 15.90
C ILE A 345 6.25 2.07 17.07
N ASN A 346 5.76 1.59 18.21
CA ASN A 346 6.62 1.29 19.34
C ASN A 346 7.62 0.22 18.88
N ARG A 347 8.92 0.56 18.92
CA ARG A 347 9.99 -0.45 18.98
C ARG A 347 9.72 -1.26 20.24
N ILE A 348 9.22 -2.48 20.08
CA ILE A 348 9.18 -3.45 21.15
C ILE A 348 10.64 -3.79 21.45
N ARG A 349 11.20 -3.22 22.52
CA ARG A 349 12.39 -3.79 23.15
C ARG A 349 11.88 -4.99 23.94
N SER A 350 12.25 -6.19 23.50
CA SER A 350 12.01 -7.42 24.26
C SER A 350 12.73 -7.33 25.61
N PRO A 351 12.04 -7.50 26.75
CA PRO A 351 12.74 -7.64 28.03
C PRO A 351 13.29 -9.06 28.13
N PHE A 352 14.61 -9.14 28.28
CA PHE A 352 15.28 -10.35 28.75
C PHE A 352 14.69 -10.74 30.10
N LEU A 353 14.16 -11.96 30.21
CA LEU A 353 13.71 -12.54 31.47
C LEU A 353 14.89 -12.64 32.45
N ARG A 354 14.85 -11.87 33.53
CA ARG A 354 15.43 -12.27 34.82
C ARG A 354 14.42 -11.96 35.91
N THR A 355 14.13 -13.01 36.67
CA THR A 355 13.41 -13.05 37.95
C THR A 355 13.72 -11.85 38.86
N VAL A 356 12.70 -11.31 39.53
CA VAL A 356 12.61 -11.12 41.01
C VAL A 356 11.47 -10.15 41.37
N ASN A 357 10.69 -10.56 42.38
CA ASN A 357 9.80 -9.87 43.33
C ASN A 357 8.95 -8.65 42.97
N THR A 358 7.71 -8.76 43.44
CA THR A 358 6.70 -7.72 43.64
C THR A 358 7.17 -6.61 44.57
N SER A 359 7.26 -5.38 44.06
CA SER A 359 6.90 -4.16 44.79
C SER A 359 6.62 -3.02 43.82
N THR A 360 5.65 -2.19 44.20
CA THR A 360 5.13 -0.98 43.55
C THR A 360 6.17 -0.09 42.88
N PHE A 361 5.93 0.29 41.62
CA PHE A 361 6.59 1.42 40.97
C PHE A 361 5.55 2.37 40.34
N LEU A 362 5.56 3.61 40.83
CA LEU A 362 4.94 4.79 40.20
C LEU A 362 5.70 5.11 38.91
N ALA A 363 4.98 5.26 37.80
CA ALA A 363 5.55 5.66 36.52
C ALA A 363 5.55 7.19 36.39
N GLU A 364 6.73 7.81 36.42
CA GLU A 364 6.93 9.18 35.93
C GLU A 364 6.94 9.19 34.39
N VAL A 365 6.10 10.03 33.80
CA VAL A 365 6.03 10.25 32.34
C VAL A 365 7.08 11.29 31.96
N GLN A 366 8.14 10.85 31.28
CA GLN A 366 9.13 11.76 30.69
C GLN A 366 8.71 12.12 29.25
N THR A 367 8.33 13.38 29.03
CA THR A 367 8.05 13.93 27.70
C THR A 367 9.36 14.20 26.95
N ILE A 368 9.59 13.51 25.84
CA ILE A 368 10.72 13.81 24.93
C ILE A 368 10.24 14.85 23.90
N PRO A 369 10.90 16.01 23.75
CA PRO A 369 10.53 16.99 22.74
C PRO A 369 10.79 16.45 21.33
N PRO A 370 9.95 16.80 20.33
CA PRO A 370 10.12 16.34 18.97
C PRO A 370 11.44 16.90 18.37
N LYS A 371 12.24 16.01 17.77
CA LYS A 371 13.37 16.41 16.92
C LYS A 371 12.85 17.24 15.76
N VAL A 372 13.44 18.42 15.56
CA VAL A 372 13.26 19.23 14.36
C VAL A 372 13.80 18.42 13.18
N ILE A 373 12.91 17.86 12.37
CA ILE A 373 13.27 17.27 11.08
C ILE A 373 13.51 18.44 10.13
N SER A 374 14.72 18.52 9.57
CA SER A 374 15.16 19.64 8.74
C SER A 374 14.31 19.75 7.46
N LYS A 375 14.03 20.98 7.03
CA LYS A 375 13.14 21.36 5.91
C LYS A 375 13.51 20.82 4.52
N LYS A 376 14.56 20.01 4.37
CA LYS A 376 15.14 19.65 3.05
C LYS A 376 14.58 18.40 2.38
N ASP A 377 13.78 17.57 3.07
CA ASP A 377 13.38 16.26 2.52
C ASP A 377 12.00 16.25 1.82
N TRP A 378 11.34 17.40 1.65
CA TRP A 378 9.99 17.49 1.06
C TRP A 378 9.95 18.18 -0.31
N PHE A 379 11.09 18.66 -0.81
CA PHE A 379 11.19 19.32 -2.10
C PHE A 379 12.15 18.53 -3.01
N TRP A 380 11.55 17.85 -3.97
CA TRP A 380 12.11 17.65 -5.30
C TRP A 380 11.13 18.31 -6.26
N GLU A 381 11.50 19.01 -7.32
CA GLU A 381 12.69 19.74 -7.74
C GLU A 381 12.12 20.68 -8.82
N GLU A 382 12.66 21.89 -8.96
CA GLU A 382 12.24 22.81 -10.02
C GLU A 382 12.36 22.12 -11.38
N CYS A 383 11.24 22.02 -12.11
CA CYS A 383 11.26 21.86 -13.55
C CYS A 383 10.57 23.10 -14.12
N THR A 384 11.38 23.86 -14.83
CA THR A 384 11.02 25.05 -15.60
C THR A 384 9.98 24.76 -16.66
#